data_AF-A0A662RR89-F1
#
_entry.id   AF-A0A662RR89-F1
#
_cell.length_a   1.000
_cell.length_b   1.000
_cell.length_c   1.000
_cell.angle_alpha   90.00
_cell.angle_beta   90.00
_cell.angle_gamma   90.00
#
_symmetry.space_group_name_H-M   'P 1'
#
loop_
_entity.id
_entity.type
_entity.pdbx_description
1 polymer ?
#
loop_
_entity_poly.entity_id
_entity_poly.type
_entity_poly.pdbx_seq_one_letter_code
_entity_poly.pdbx_strand_id
1 'polypeptide(L)'
;LQQTWWGFKFGRDRLLITEKQIKDFVRGNPIGRWQQEAGDIVLFCGRDVIKDANDVILLNVKSHYIERSSRPPNIMSAERLLKFFNELLNRDDAYKMLEKVSLWFIGVGYATSKDGTTITNIHTRDLFLLDLSKLPQINFDAAIQIQGHVKDMVEIEQDRLSFVENLTDTFAAQWKSHVKGKEEKYGTLAENLKERIERLRDVS
;
A
#
# COMPACT_ATOMS: atom_id res chain seq x y z
N LEU A 1 -3.28 21.66 3.53
CA LEU A 1 -2.59 20.55 2.80
C LEU A 1 -1.25 20.18 3.41
N GLN A 2 -0.26 21.08 3.55
CA GLN A 2 1.02 20.71 4.20
C GLN A 2 0.88 20.34 5.70
N GLN A 3 -0.17 20.84 6.35
CA GLN A 3 -0.50 20.51 7.73
C GLN A 3 -1.47 19.32 7.87
N THR A 4 -1.94 18.74 6.76
CA THR A 4 -2.81 17.56 6.82
C THR A 4 -1.99 16.28 6.69
N TRP A 5 -2.34 15.24 7.44
CA TRP A 5 -1.62 13.96 7.38
C TRP A 5 -1.68 13.34 5.98
N TRP A 6 -2.81 13.46 5.27
CA TRP A 6 -2.98 12.89 3.93
C TRP A 6 -2.35 13.73 2.81
N GLY A 7 -1.99 14.99 3.11
CA GLY A 7 -1.63 16.00 2.13
C GLY A 7 -0.18 16.49 2.22
N PHE A 8 0.57 16.18 3.27
CA PHE A 8 1.97 16.59 3.37
C PHE A 8 2.88 15.77 2.44
N LYS A 9 4.07 16.31 2.16
CA LYS A 9 5.06 15.72 1.25
C LYS A 9 6.06 14.88 2.03
N PHE A 10 6.33 13.66 1.59
CA PHE A 10 7.40 12.80 2.10
C PHE A 10 8.25 12.31 0.92
N GLY A 11 9.53 12.70 0.88
CA GLY A 11 10.37 12.51 -0.30
C GLY A 11 9.80 13.22 -1.54
N ARG A 12 9.47 12.47 -2.60
CA ARG A 12 8.80 13.00 -3.81
C ARG A 12 7.29 12.73 -3.82
N ASP A 13 6.78 12.12 -2.77
CA ASP A 13 5.44 11.57 -2.69
C ASP A 13 4.55 12.35 -1.72
N ARG A 14 3.25 12.08 -1.82
CA ARG A 14 2.17 12.46 -0.88
C ARG A 14 1.26 11.24 -0.75
N LEU A 15 0.24 11.21 0.12
CA LEU A 15 -0.70 10.07 0.16
C LEU A 15 -1.83 10.22 -0.85
N LEU A 16 -2.47 11.38 -0.93
CA LEU A 16 -3.73 11.53 -1.68
C LEU A 16 -3.67 12.44 -2.92
N ILE A 17 -2.78 13.43 -2.95
CA ILE A 17 -2.76 14.40 -4.04
C ILE A 17 -1.34 14.67 -4.52
N THR A 18 -1.15 14.91 -5.81
CA THR A 18 0.14 15.38 -6.35
C THR A 18 0.26 16.89 -6.27
N GLU A 19 1.50 17.40 -6.28
CA GLU A 19 1.74 18.85 -6.38
C GLU A 19 1.16 19.45 -7.68
N LYS A 20 1.17 18.66 -8.77
CA LYS A 20 0.55 19.06 -10.03
C LYS A 20 -0.97 19.24 -9.89
N GLN A 21 -1.68 18.28 -9.30
CA GLN A 21 -3.12 18.38 -9.10
C GLN A 21 -3.51 19.61 -8.27
N ILE A 22 -2.71 19.97 -7.26
CA ILE A 22 -2.90 21.22 -6.50
C ILE A 22 -2.74 22.44 -7.42
N LYS A 23 -1.67 22.50 -8.20
CA LYS A 23 -1.40 23.62 -9.12
C LYS A 23 -2.48 23.75 -10.19
N ASP A 24 -2.94 22.63 -10.74
CA ASP A 24 -3.97 22.59 -11.76
C ASP A 24 -5.31 23.08 -11.19
N PHE A 25 -5.69 22.61 -9.98
CA PHE A 25 -6.89 23.11 -9.30
C PHE A 25 -6.85 24.62 -9.06
N VAL A 26 -5.75 25.14 -8.51
CA VAL A 26 -5.59 26.59 -8.24
C VAL A 26 -5.66 27.43 -9.51
N ARG A 27 -5.24 26.88 -10.65
CA ARG A 27 -5.27 27.55 -11.96
C ARG A 27 -6.61 27.38 -12.69
N GLY A 28 -7.56 26.63 -12.14
CA GLY A 28 -8.81 26.30 -12.82
C GLY A 28 -8.63 25.32 -13.99
N ASN A 29 -7.52 24.59 -14.03
CA ASN A 29 -7.26 23.58 -15.05
C ASN A 29 -8.00 22.26 -14.71
N PRO A 30 -8.32 21.43 -15.72
CA PRO A 30 -8.79 20.08 -15.49
C PRO A 30 -7.80 19.28 -14.64
N ILE A 31 -8.30 18.67 -13.56
CA ILE A 31 -7.50 17.84 -12.66
C ILE A 31 -7.43 16.42 -13.24
N GLY A 32 -6.23 15.97 -13.59
CA GLY A 32 -5.99 14.58 -14.00
C GLY A 32 -6.12 13.60 -12.83
N ARG A 33 -6.45 12.34 -13.13
CA ARG A 33 -6.40 11.25 -12.15
C ARG A 33 -4.96 10.95 -11.74
N TRP A 34 -4.73 10.65 -10.46
CA TRP A 34 -3.48 10.07 -10.00
C TRP A 34 -3.68 8.62 -9.59
N GLN A 35 -3.03 7.69 -10.30
CA GLN A 35 -3.24 6.25 -10.08
C GLN A 35 -2.60 5.72 -8.80
N GLN A 36 -1.73 6.50 -8.15
CA GLN A 36 -1.08 6.10 -6.90
C GLN A 36 -1.75 6.77 -5.70
N GLU A 37 -3.02 7.17 -5.77
CA GLU A 37 -3.73 7.68 -4.59
C GLU A 37 -3.82 6.58 -3.51
N ALA A 38 -3.63 6.94 -2.23
CA ALA A 38 -3.67 5.96 -1.13
C ALA A 38 -5.07 5.43 -0.85
N GLY A 39 -6.12 6.14 -1.29
CA GLY A 39 -7.51 5.70 -1.22
C GLY A 39 -8.25 5.97 -2.53
N ASP A 40 -9.23 5.14 -2.83
CA ASP A 40 -10.15 5.30 -3.95
C ASP A 40 -11.33 6.22 -3.57
N ILE A 41 -11.67 6.27 -2.28
CA ILE A 41 -12.72 7.13 -1.73
C ILE A 41 -12.15 7.88 -0.52
N VAL A 42 -12.49 9.17 -0.41
CA VAL A 42 -12.12 10.04 0.70
C VAL A 42 -13.39 10.38 1.46
N LEU A 43 -13.50 9.93 2.71
CA LEU A 43 -14.62 10.24 3.57
C LEU A 43 -14.21 11.34 4.56
N PHE A 44 -14.83 12.51 4.45
CA PHE A 44 -14.68 13.58 5.43
C PHE A 44 -15.69 13.37 6.57
N CYS A 45 -15.18 13.25 7.80
CA CYS A 45 -15.98 12.97 9.00
C CYS A 45 -16.10 14.19 9.93
N GLY A 46 -15.45 15.30 9.58
CA GLY A 46 -15.50 16.55 10.33
C GLY A 46 -16.81 17.33 10.13
N ARG A 47 -16.97 18.41 10.90
CA ARG A 47 -18.09 19.36 10.76
C ARG A 47 -17.68 20.63 10.02
N ASP A 48 -16.40 20.98 10.05
CA ASP A 48 -15.81 22.15 9.39
C ASP A 48 -14.56 21.75 8.60
N VAL A 49 -14.59 21.90 7.27
CA VAL A 49 -13.51 21.44 6.38
C VAL A 49 -12.16 22.12 6.64
N ILE A 50 -12.16 23.31 7.23
CA ILE A 50 -10.93 24.06 7.53
C ILE A 50 -10.36 23.58 8.86
N LYS A 51 -11.20 23.47 9.89
CA LYS A 51 -10.76 23.09 11.25
C LYS A 51 -10.50 21.60 11.40
N ASP A 52 -11.32 20.79 10.75
CA ASP A 52 -11.34 19.34 10.89
C ASP A 52 -10.69 18.66 9.68
N ALA A 53 -9.79 19.37 8.97
CA ALA A 53 -9.20 18.91 7.71
C ALA A 53 -8.45 17.55 7.80
N ASN A 54 -8.16 17.08 9.02
CA ASN A 54 -7.53 15.80 9.32
C ASN A 54 -8.52 14.69 9.74
N ASP A 55 -9.79 15.03 9.96
CA ASP A 55 -10.85 14.08 10.29
C ASP A 55 -11.38 13.45 8.99
N VAL A 56 -10.50 12.67 8.38
CA VAL A 56 -10.70 12.03 7.08
C VAL A 56 -10.40 10.54 7.21
N ILE A 57 -11.14 9.71 6.50
CA ILE A 57 -10.82 8.29 6.28
C ILE A 57 -10.53 8.10 4.80
N LEU A 58 -9.36 7.56 4.45
CA LEU A 58 -9.09 7.11 3.08
C LEU A 58 -9.47 5.64 2.98
N LEU A 59 -10.40 5.34 2.07
CA LEU A 59 -10.90 4.00 1.81
C LEU A 59 -10.26 3.47 0.53
N ASN A 60 -9.60 2.33 0.61
CA ASN A 60 -9.02 1.65 -0.54
C ASN A 60 -9.85 0.40 -0.84
N VAL A 61 -10.46 0.34 -2.02
CA VAL A 61 -11.49 -0.63 -2.39
C VAL A 61 -10.91 -1.66 -3.35
N LYS A 62 -11.04 -2.94 -2.99
CA LYS A 62 -10.65 -4.08 -3.82
C LYS A 62 -11.85 -4.96 -4.09
N SER A 63 -12.10 -5.26 -5.35
CA SER A 63 -13.12 -6.25 -5.73
C SER A 63 -12.47 -7.59 -6.08
N HIS A 64 -13.19 -8.68 -5.80
CA HIS A 64 -12.77 -10.03 -6.20
C HIS A 64 -13.97 -10.86 -6.68
N TYR A 65 -13.76 -11.60 -7.77
CA TYR A 65 -14.73 -12.57 -8.25
C TYR A 65 -14.61 -13.85 -7.41
N ILE A 66 -15.65 -14.16 -6.63
CA ILE A 66 -15.56 -15.16 -5.56
C ILE A 66 -15.39 -16.60 -6.06
N GLU A 67 -15.86 -16.90 -7.27
CA GLU A 67 -15.82 -18.25 -7.84
C GLU A 67 -14.45 -18.60 -8.42
N ARG A 68 -13.54 -17.62 -8.51
CA ARG A 68 -12.19 -17.82 -9.02
C ARG A 68 -11.16 -17.59 -7.93
N SER A 69 -10.35 -18.61 -7.67
CA SER A 69 -9.11 -18.41 -6.92
C SER A 69 -8.23 -17.39 -7.63
N SER A 70 -7.88 -16.32 -6.94
CA SER A 70 -7.10 -15.21 -7.47
C SER A 70 -5.89 -14.96 -6.59
N ARG A 71 -4.82 -14.48 -7.23
CA ARG A 71 -3.63 -14.02 -6.49
C ARG A 71 -4.04 -12.88 -5.56
N PRO A 72 -3.46 -12.80 -4.35
CA PRO A 72 -3.70 -11.68 -3.46
C PRO A 72 -3.46 -10.34 -4.18
N PRO A 73 -4.40 -9.40 -4.14
CA PRO A 73 -4.25 -8.12 -4.82
C PRO A 73 -3.20 -7.25 -4.12
N ASN A 74 -2.65 -6.28 -4.87
CA ASN A 74 -1.85 -5.20 -4.30
C ASN A 74 -2.76 -4.30 -3.46
N ILE A 75 -2.40 -4.10 -2.20
CA ILE A 75 -3.16 -3.28 -1.27
C ILE A 75 -2.57 -1.87 -1.23
N MET A 76 -1.33 -1.76 -0.79
CA MET A 76 -0.61 -0.49 -0.70
C MET A 76 0.90 -0.75 -0.73
N SER A 77 1.69 0.24 -1.18
CA SER A 77 3.14 0.17 -1.12
C SER A 77 3.63 0.24 0.33
N ALA A 78 4.35 -0.80 0.78
CA ALA A 78 4.97 -0.83 2.11
C ALA A 78 6.06 0.22 2.23
N GLU A 79 6.89 0.39 1.19
CA GLU A 79 7.92 1.44 1.15
C GLU A 79 7.31 2.83 1.34
N ARG A 80 6.18 3.09 0.69
CA ARG A 80 5.52 4.38 0.76
C ARG A 80 4.93 4.65 2.14
N LEU A 81 4.36 3.62 2.79
CA LEU A 81 3.92 3.72 4.18
C LEU A 81 5.10 4.01 5.11
N LEU A 82 6.24 3.34 4.95
CA LEU A 82 7.44 3.60 5.76
C LEU A 82 7.96 5.03 5.58
N LYS A 83 8.06 5.53 4.33
CA LYS A 83 8.45 6.93 4.06
C LYS A 83 7.46 7.92 4.67
N PHE A 84 6.17 7.63 4.57
CA PHE A 84 5.10 8.43 5.16
C PHE A 84 5.24 8.50 6.69
N PHE A 85 5.39 7.37 7.36
CA PHE A 85 5.53 7.33 8.82
C PHE A 85 6.81 7.98 9.29
N ASN A 86 7.94 7.76 8.60
CA ASN A 86 9.21 8.42 8.92
C ASN A 86 9.05 9.95 8.90
N GLU A 87 8.41 10.50 7.87
CA GLU A 87 8.21 11.95 7.78
C GLU A 87 7.15 12.45 8.79
N LEU A 88 6.06 11.71 9.01
CA LEU A 88 5.04 12.07 9.99
C LEU A 88 5.62 12.13 11.41
N LEU A 89 6.46 11.15 11.76
CA LEU A 89 7.08 11.03 13.08
C LEU A 89 8.16 12.08 13.35
N ASN A 90 8.70 12.73 12.31
CA ASN A 90 9.64 13.85 12.44
C ASN A 90 8.97 15.20 12.72
N ARG A 91 7.64 15.26 12.86
CA ARG A 91 6.89 16.49 13.12
C ARG A 91 6.79 16.78 14.61
N ASP A 92 6.73 18.06 14.97
CA ASP A 92 6.50 18.50 16.36
C ASP A 92 5.17 17.97 16.93
N ASP A 93 4.16 17.76 16.08
CA ASP A 93 2.84 17.24 16.43
C ASP A 93 2.65 15.74 16.10
N ALA A 94 3.75 15.00 15.91
CA ALA A 94 3.78 13.63 15.39
C ALA A 94 2.73 12.70 16.01
N TYR A 95 2.71 12.55 17.33
CA TYR A 95 1.78 11.62 18.00
C TYR A 95 0.31 12.00 17.77
N LYS A 96 -0.02 13.29 17.93
CA LYS A 96 -1.38 13.79 17.69
C LYS A 96 -1.80 13.61 16.23
N MET A 97 -0.87 13.81 15.31
CA MET A 97 -1.13 13.62 13.88
C MET A 97 -1.28 12.14 13.53
N LEU A 98 -0.46 11.27 14.13
CA LEU A 98 -0.51 9.83 13.95
C LEU A 98 -1.87 9.30 14.35
N GLU A 99 -2.44 9.75 15.48
CA GLU A 99 -3.78 9.40 15.97
C GLU A 99 -4.92 9.80 15.02
N LYS A 100 -4.68 10.72 14.08
CA LYS A 100 -5.66 11.15 13.08
C LYS A 100 -5.61 10.37 11.77
N VAL A 101 -4.55 9.60 11.52
CA VAL A 101 -4.39 8.84 10.26
C VAL A 101 -5.47 7.76 10.18
N SER A 102 -6.31 7.74 9.15
CA SER A 102 -7.31 6.67 9.03
C SER A 102 -7.31 6.11 7.63
N LEU A 103 -6.81 4.88 7.50
CA LEU A 103 -6.62 4.17 6.24
C LEU A 103 -7.34 2.82 6.35
N TRP A 104 -8.45 2.66 5.62
CA TRP A 104 -9.24 1.43 5.67
C TRP A 104 -9.27 0.73 4.32
N PHE A 105 -9.33 -0.59 4.36
CA PHE A 105 -9.47 -1.46 3.20
C PHE A 105 -10.89 -2.00 3.12
N ILE A 106 -11.48 -1.94 1.94
CA ILE A 106 -12.81 -2.51 1.65
C ILE A 106 -12.65 -3.61 0.61
N GLY A 107 -12.95 -4.85 0.98
CA GLY A 107 -13.02 -5.99 0.08
C GLY A 107 -14.45 -6.26 -0.36
N VAL A 108 -14.71 -6.23 -1.66
CA VAL A 108 -16.03 -6.52 -2.25
C VAL A 108 -15.96 -7.84 -3.01
N GLY A 109 -16.67 -8.86 -2.53
CA GLY A 109 -16.91 -10.08 -3.30
C GLY A 109 -18.10 -9.96 -4.21
N TYR A 110 -17.92 -10.38 -5.45
CA TYR A 110 -19.01 -10.46 -6.41
C TYR A 110 -19.02 -11.82 -7.10
N ALA A 111 -20.20 -12.23 -7.54
CA ALA A 111 -20.43 -13.34 -8.45
C ALA A 111 -21.09 -12.80 -9.73
N THR A 112 -20.83 -13.45 -10.86
CA THR A 112 -21.41 -13.08 -12.15
C THR A 112 -22.27 -14.23 -12.65
N SER A 113 -23.52 -13.96 -12.97
CA SER A 113 -24.42 -14.90 -13.64
C SER A 113 -24.84 -14.35 -15.00
N LYS A 114 -25.67 -15.09 -15.73
CA LYS A 114 -26.26 -14.61 -17.00
C LYS A 114 -27.11 -13.34 -16.81
N ASP A 115 -27.66 -13.15 -15.62
CA ASP A 115 -28.61 -12.07 -15.31
C ASP A 115 -27.93 -10.82 -14.72
N GLY A 116 -26.62 -10.88 -14.45
CA GLY A 116 -25.86 -9.73 -13.98
C GLY A 116 -24.77 -10.07 -12.97
N THR A 117 -24.23 -9.03 -12.35
CA THR A 117 -23.23 -9.12 -11.28
C THR A 117 -23.88 -8.82 -9.94
N THR A 118 -23.72 -9.71 -8.97
CA THR A 118 -24.26 -9.56 -7.62
C THR A 118 -23.12 -9.46 -6.62
N ILE A 119 -23.19 -8.46 -5.73
CA ILE A 119 -22.28 -8.37 -4.57
C ILE A 119 -22.70 -9.43 -3.57
N THR A 120 -21.77 -10.30 -3.21
CA THR A 120 -22.02 -11.45 -2.33
C THR A 120 -21.55 -11.20 -0.90
N ASN A 121 -20.45 -10.46 -0.74
CA ASN A 121 -19.93 -10.10 0.58
C ASN A 121 -19.15 -8.78 0.52
N ILE A 122 -19.06 -8.14 1.68
CA ILE A 122 -18.24 -6.95 1.90
C ILE A 122 -17.46 -7.17 3.20
N HIS A 123 -16.16 -6.90 3.15
CA HIS A 123 -15.25 -6.97 4.29
C HIS A 123 -14.56 -5.63 4.46
N THR A 124 -14.39 -5.19 5.70
CA THR A 124 -13.67 -3.96 6.04
C THR A 124 -12.52 -4.27 6.98
N ARG A 125 -11.39 -3.59 6.79
CA ARG A 125 -10.22 -3.72 7.66
C ARG A 125 -9.57 -2.36 7.91
N ASP A 126 -9.12 -2.12 9.12
CA ASP A 126 -8.31 -0.96 9.47
C ASP A 126 -6.82 -1.31 9.33
N LEU A 127 -6.05 -0.44 8.65
CA LEU A 127 -4.61 -0.60 8.52
C LEU A 127 -3.93 -0.81 9.87
N PHE A 128 -4.25 0.01 10.88
CA PHE A 128 -3.53 -0.02 12.17
C PHE A 128 -3.88 -1.22 13.04
N LEU A 129 -4.95 -1.93 12.71
CA LEU A 129 -5.33 -3.15 13.41
C LEU A 129 -4.75 -4.40 12.74
N LEU A 130 -4.11 -4.30 11.57
CA LEU A 130 -3.60 -5.48 10.87
C LEU A 130 -2.53 -6.22 11.68
N ASP A 131 -2.70 -7.53 11.82
CA ASP A 131 -1.69 -8.44 12.33
C ASP A 131 -0.63 -8.72 11.25
N LEU A 132 0.46 -7.95 11.31
CA LEU A 132 1.54 -8.03 10.32
C LEU A 132 2.29 -9.37 10.35
N SER A 133 2.22 -10.12 11.46
CA SER A 133 2.79 -11.47 11.54
C SER A 133 2.04 -12.49 10.67
N LYS A 134 0.78 -12.18 10.34
CA LYS A 134 -0.09 -13.00 9.49
C LYS A 134 -0.28 -12.44 8.08
N LEU A 135 0.42 -11.36 7.74
CA LEU A 135 0.35 -10.82 6.39
C LEU A 135 0.93 -11.82 5.37
N PRO A 136 0.25 -12.07 4.24
CA PRO A 136 0.67 -13.07 3.27
C PRO A 136 2.07 -12.84 2.69
N GLN A 137 2.36 -11.61 2.24
CA GLN A 137 3.68 -11.20 1.74
C GLN A 137 3.76 -9.70 1.41
N ILE A 138 4.97 -9.14 1.51
CA ILE A 138 5.38 -7.92 0.80
C ILE A 138 6.03 -8.34 -0.50
N ASN A 139 5.43 -7.96 -1.62
CA ASN A 139 5.95 -8.26 -2.94
C ASN A 139 6.92 -7.18 -3.40
N PHE A 140 8.21 -7.41 -3.17
CA PHE A 140 9.29 -6.49 -3.53
C PHE A 140 9.51 -6.33 -5.04
N ASP A 141 9.12 -7.32 -5.85
CA ASP A 141 9.20 -7.23 -7.31
C ASP A 141 8.07 -6.40 -7.93
N ALA A 142 6.93 -6.30 -7.23
CA ALA A 142 5.73 -5.65 -7.73
C ALA A 142 5.52 -4.27 -7.12
N ALA A 143 6.52 -3.38 -7.20
CA ALA A 143 6.48 -2.03 -6.58
C ALA A 143 6.31 -2.06 -5.04
N ILE A 144 6.91 -3.07 -4.39
CA ILE A 144 7.03 -3.20 -2.94
C ILE A 144 5.65 -3.12 -2.26
N GLN A 145 4.73 -3.96 -2.72
CA GLN A 145 3.32 -3.92 -2.32
C GLN A 145 3.04 -4.91 -1.20
N ILE A 146 2.34 -4.46 -0.17
CA ILE A 146 1.61 -5.35 0.74
C ILE A 146 0.53 -6.04 -0.12
N GLN A 147 0.49 -7.37 -0.09
CA GLN A 147 -0.49 -8.15 -0.83
C GLN A 147 -1.36 -8.97 0.12
N GLY A 148 -2.67 -8.94 -0.10
CA GLY A 148 -3.61 -9.68 0.72
C GLY A 148 -5.04 -9.51 0.24
N HIS A 149 -5.85 -10.56 0.34
CA HIS A 149 -7.30 -10.40 0.22
C HIS A 149 -7.83 -9.81 1.51
N VAL A 150 -8.64 -8.74 1.43
CA VAL A 150 -9.15 -8.05 2.63
C VAL A 150 -9.92 -8.99 3.56
N LYS A 151 -10.65 -9.96 2.99
CA LYS A 151 -11.38 -10.98 3.76
C LYS A 151 -10.48 -11.86 4.64
N ASP A 152 -9.23 -12.07 4.22
CA ASP A 152 -8.26 -12.98 4.86
C ASP A 152 -7.32 -12.23 5.80
N MET A 153 -7.39 -10.90 5.85
CA MET A 153 -6.61 -10.09 6.77
C MET A 153 -7.12 -10.27 8.20
N VAL A 154 -6.18 -10.49 9.12
CA VAL A 154 -6.45 -10.66 10.55
C VAL A 154 -6.18 -9.35 11.26
N GLU A 155 -7.05 -9.00 12.20
CA GLU A 155 -6.91 -7.81 13.04
C GLU A 155 -6.57 -8.20 14.48
N ILE A 156 -5.76 -7.36 15.14
CA ILE A 156 -5.39 -7.42 16.55
C ILE A 156 -5.47 -6.01 17.14
N GLU A 157 -5.78 -5.93 18.43
CA GLU A 157 -5.66 -4.68 19.17
C GLU A 157 -4.17 -4.34 19.38
N GLN A 158 -3.77 -3.16 18.94
CA GLN A 158 -2.42 -2.62 19.11
C GLN A 158 -2.50 -1.09 18.99
N ASP A 159 -1.55 -0.38 19.58
CA ASP A 159 -1.43 1.06 19.35
C ASP A 159 -0.73 1.35 18.01
N ARG A 160 -0.84 2.60 17.53
CA ARG A 160 -0.33 2.98 16.22
C ARG A 160 1.20 2.99 16.13
N LEU A 161 1.91 3.21 17.24
CA LEU A 161 3.37 3.15 17.24
C LEU A 161 3.82 1.69 17.14
N SER A 162 3.20 0.80 17.92
CA SER A 162 3.42 -0.65 17.80
C SER A 162 3.18 -1.15 16.37
N PHE A 163 2.12 -0.68 15.70
CA PHE A 163 1.89 -1.01 14.29
C PHE A 163 3.04 -0.55 13.38
N VAL A 164 3.53 0.69 13.54
CA VAL A 164 4.62 1.23 12.71
C VAL A 164 5.93 0.49 12.96
N GLU A 165 6.24 0.13 14.20
CA GLU A 165 7.39 -0.69 14.57
C GLU A 165 7.29 -2.07 13.92
N ASN A 166 6.15 -2.76 14.09
CA ASN A 166 5.91 -4.07 13.49
C ASN A 166 6.00 -4.04 11.95
N LEU A 167 5.56 -2.96 11.29
CA LEU A 167 5.69 -2.79 9.84
C LEU A 167 7.15 -2.66 9.42
N THR A 168 7.93 -1.90 10.18
CA THR A 168 9.37 -1.71 9.93
C THR A 168 10.12 -3.03 10.07
N ASP A 169 9.87 -3.78 11.14
CA ASP A 169 10.52 -5.07 11.39
C ASP A 169 10.12 -6.12 10.35
N THR A 170 8.82 -6.21 10.04
CA THR A 170 8.30 -7.12 9.02
C THR A 170 8.91 -6.81 7.65
N PHE A 171 9.00 -5.53 7.28
CA PHE A 171 9.63 -5.11 6.03
C PHE A 171 11.10 -5.51 5.97
N ALA A 172 11.87 -5.19 7.00
CA ALA A 172 13.30 -5.48 7.05
C ALA A 172 13.58 -7.00 6.97
N ALA A 173 12.82 -7.79 7.72
CA ALA A 173 12.94 -9.25 7.73
C ALA A 173 12.62 -9.85 6.35
N GLN A 174 11.49 -9.47 5.73
CA GLN A 174 11.12 -9.99 4.42
C GLN A 174 12.06 -9.48 3.32
N TRP A 175 12.55 -8.24 3.39
CA TRP A 175 13.52 -7.68 2.43
C TRP A 175 14.82 -8.46 2.44
N LYS A 176 15.37 -8.74 3.63
CA LYS A 176 16.60 -9.51 3.78
C LYS A 176 16.46 -10.91 3.15
N SER A 177 15.33 -11.57 3.39
CA SER A 177 15.01 -12.87 2.78
C SER A 177 14.90 -12.76 1.25
N HIS A 178 14.22 -11.73 0.75
CA HIS A 178 14.05 -11.48 -0.68
C HIS A 178 15.38 -11.26 -1.40
N VAL A 179 16.24 -10.38 -0.88
CA VAL A 179 17.56 -10.08 -1.48
C VAL A 179 18.41 -11.33 -1.55
N LYS A 180 18.50 -12.10 -0.46
CA LYS A 180 19.24 -13.37 -0.46
C LYS A 180 18.76 -14.31 -1.56
N GLY A 181 17.44 -14.50 -1.70
CA GLY A 181 16.88 -15.34 -2.75
C GLY A 181 17.16 -14.82 -4.17
N LYS A 182 17.22 -13.48 -4.36
CA LYS A 182 17.58 -12.87 -5.65
C LYS A 182 19.06 -13.07 -5.98
N GLU A 183 19.94 -12.88 -5.00
CA GLU A 183 21.38 -13.10 -5.16
C GLU A 183 21.68 -14.54 -5.59
N GLU A 184 21.10 -15.52 -4.89
CA GLU A 184 21.26 -16.95 -5.22
C GLU A 184 20.73 -17.28 -6.64
N LYS A 185 19.54 -16.77 -6.98
CA LYS A 185 18.90 -16.99 -8.29
C LYS A 185 19.75 -16.42 -9.43
N TYR A 186 20.18 -15.17 -9.31
CA TYR A 186 20.91 -14.50 -10.38
C TYR A 186 22.38 -14.92 -10.44
N GLY A 187 22.99 -15.29 -9.31
CA GLY A 187 24.30 -15.94 -9.27
C GLY A 187 24.30 -17.24 -10.09
N THR A 188 23.37 -18.15 -9.77
CA THR A 188 23.18 -19.40 -10.51
C THR A 188 22.92 -19.17 -12.01
N LEU A 189 22.10 -18.18 -12.36
CA LEU A 189 21.83 -17.86 -13.77
C LEU A 189 23.12 -17.40 -14.49
N ALA A 190 23.91 -16.53 -13.86
CA ALA A 190 25.14 -16.01 -14.43
C ALA A 190 26.18 -17.11 -14.66
N GLU A 191 26.35 -18.03 -13.70
CA GLU A 191 27.25 -19.18 -13.82
C GLU A 191 26.83 -20.09 -14.98
N ASN A 192 25.55 -20.48 -15.03
CA ASN A 192 25.02 -21.30 -16.12
C ASN A 192 25.21 -20.66 -17.50
N LEU A 193 25.08 -19.33 -17.60
CA LEU A 193 25.31 -18.62 -18.85
C LEU A 193 26.78 -18.64 -19.27
N LYS A 194 27.71 -18.46 -18.32
CA LYS A 194 29.15 -18.55 -18.59
C LYS A 194 29.54 -19.95 -19.10
N GLU A 195 29.07 -21.00 -18.43
CA GLU A 195 29.33 -22.38 -18.87
C GLU A 195 28.81 -22.65 -20.29
N ARG A 196 27.60 -22.15 -20.60
CA ARG A 196 27.02 -22.30 -21.95
C ARG A 196 27.84 -21.56 -23.00
N ILE A 197 28.34 -20.36 -22.69
CA ILE A 197 29.19 -19.57 -23.59
C ILE A 197 30.52 -20.29 -23.84
N GLU A 198 31.15 -20.85 -22.80
CA GLU A 198 32.39 -21.62 -22.93
C GLU A 198 32.22 -22.83 -23.83
N ARG A 199 31.17 -23.65 -23.59
CA ARG A 199 30.86 -24.80 -24.45
C ARG A 199 30.65 -24.43 -25.91
N LEU A 200 30.04 -23.28 -26.18
CA LEU A 200 29.85 -22.81 -27.56
C LEU A 200 31.16 -22.35 -28.19
N ARG A 201 32.05 -21.71 -27.42
CA ARG A 201 33.38 -21.30 -27.88
C ARG A 201 34.29 -22.49 -28.18
N ASP A 202 34.22 -23.55 -27.40
CA ASP A 202 35.06 -24.75 -27.61
C ASP A 202 34.67 -25.57 -28.85
N VAL A 203 33.46 -25.36 -29.38
CA VAL A 203 32.92 -26.03 -30.58
C VAL A 203 33.04 -25.13 -31.83
N SER A 204 33.50 -23.88 -31.67
CA SER A 204 33.72 -22.89 -32.74
C SER A 204 35.17 -22.91 -33.22
#